data_AF-A0A317ZC43-F1
#
_entry.id   AF-A0A317ZC43-F1
#
_cell.length_a   1.000
_cell.length_b   1.000
_cell.length_c   1.000
_cell.angle_alpha   90.00
_cell.angle_beta   90.00
_cell.angle_gamma   90.00
#
_symmetry.space_group_name_H-M   'P 1'
#
loop_
_entity.id
_entity.type
_entity.pdbx_description
1 polymer ?
#
loop_
_entity_poly.entity_id
_entity_poly.type
_entity_poly.pdbx_seq_one_letter_code
_entity_poly.pdbx_strand_id
1 'polypeptide(L)' 'AGTLSGNPLAMTSGYMTLSQLTPESYDYFNELGDMLEEGLTEIFAKHQVPLTVNRAGSMIGFFLNEGPVTNF' A
#
# COMPACT_ATOMS: atom_id res chain seq x y z
N ALA A 1 -26.26 -10.70 -13.90
CA ALA A 1 -25.73 -11.81 -13.07
C ALA A 1 -24.37 -12.20 -13.63
N GLY A 2 -23.32 -12.24 -12.80
CA GLY A 2 -21.98 -12.62 -13.24
C GLY A 2 -21.75 -14.11 -13.04
N THR A 3 -21.54 -14.87 -14.12
CA THR A 3 -21.42 -16.34 -14.11
C THR A 3 -20.36 -16.87 -13.15
N LEU A 4 -19.30 -16.09 -12.88
CA LEU A 4 -18.20 -16.47 -11.99
C LEU A 4 -18.31 -15.91 -10.58
N SER A 5 -19.34 -15.09 -10.30
CA SER A 5 -19.55 -14.53 -8.97
C SER A 5 -19.89 -15.65 -7.99
N GLY A 6 -19.05 -15.83 -6.97
CA GLY A 6 -19.26 -16.85 -5.93
C GLY A 6 -18.87 -18.28 -6.33
N ASN A 7 -18.06 -18.46 -7.37
CA ASN A 7 -17.55 -19.80 -7.69
C ASN A 7 -16.71 -20.37 -6.52
N PRO A 8 -16.77 -21.69 -6.26
CA PRO A 8 -16.13 -22.29 -5.08
C PRO A 8 -14.62 -22.05 -4.98
N LEU A 9 -13.94 -21.92 -6.12
CA LEU A 9 -12.50 -21.64 -6.16
C LEU A 9 -12.22 -20.24 -5.60
N ALA A 10 -12.90 -19.21 -6.10
CA ALA A 10 -12.75 -17.85 -5.61
C ALA A 10 -13.17 -17.72 -4.14
N MET A 11 -14.25 -18.39 -3.72
CA MET A 11 -14.73 -18.33 -2.33
C MET A 11 -13.76 -19.03 -1.36
N THR A 12 -13.22 -20.19 -1.73
CA THR A 12 -12.26 -20.91 -0.88
C THR A 12 -10.96 -20.11 -0.73
N SER A 13 -10.41 -19.60 -1.83
CA SER A 13 -9.20 -18.77 -1.80
C SER A 13 -9.41 -17.48 -1.02
N GLY A 14 -10.56 -16.82 -1.21
CA GLY A 14 -10.92 -15.60 -0.48
C GLY A 14 -11.05 -15.84 1.02
N TYR A 15 -11.77 -16.91 1.41
CA TYR A 15 -11.91 -17.29 2.81
C TYR A 15 -10.55 -17.58 3.46
N MET A 16 -9.72 -18.40 2.82
CA MET A 16 -8.39 -18.73 3.34
C MET A 16 -7.47 -17.50 3.44
N THR A 17 -7.56 -16.57 2.48
CA THR A 17 -6.81 -15.30 2.51
C THR A 17 -7.22 -14.46 3.72
N LEU A 18 -8.53 -14.25 3.90
CA LEU A 18 -9.04 -13.43 5.01
C LEU A 18 -8.82 -14.08 6.37
N SER A 19 -8.95 -15.40 6.47
CA SER A 19 -8.78 -16.15 7.73
C SER A 19 -7.36 -16.10 8.28
N GLN A 20 -6.37 -15.82 7.43
CA GLN A 20 -4.97 -15.70 7.83
C GLN A 20 -4.59 -14.28 8.25
N LEU A 21 -5.41 -13.27 7.93
CA LEU A 21 -5.16 -11.89 8.32
C LEU A 21 -5.53 -11.68 9.77
N THR A 22 -4.61 -11.10 10.53
CA THR A 22 -4.81 -10.70 11.93
C THR A 22 -4.58 -9.19 12.08
N PRO A 23 -5.02 -8.54 13.17
CA PRO A 23 -4.69 -7.14 13.44
C PRO A 23 -3.18 -6.85 13.33
N GLU A 24 -2.35 -7.76 13.84
CA GLU A 24 -0.88 -7.65 13.81
C GLU A 24 -0.32 -7.69 12.38
N SER A 25 -1.04 -8.31 11.44
CA SER A 25 -0.67 -8.27 10.02
C SER A 25 -0.69 -6.83 9.50
N TYR A 26 -1.66 -6.03 9.92
CA TYR A 26 -1.79 -4.63 9.51
C TYR A 26 -0.76 -3.73 10.20
N ASP A 27 -0.43 -4.00 11.46
CA ASP A 27 0.67 -3.32 12.15
C ASP A 27 1.98 -3.55 11.41
N TYR A 28 2.27 -4.79 11.03
CA TYR A 28 3.46 -5.12 10.23
C TYR A 28 3.46 -4.43 8.85
N PHE A 29 2.31 -4.35 8.17
CA PHE A 29 2.23 -3.61 6.91
C PHE A 29 2.45 -2.09 7.06
N ASN A 30 2.09 -1.54 8.22
CA ASN A 30 2.38 -0.14 8.53
C ASN A 30 3.88 0.06 8.72
N GLU A 31 4.52 -0.78 9.54
CA GLU A 31 5.98 -0.75 9.76
C GLU A 31 6.76 -0.84 8.44
N LEU A 32 6.40 -1.78 7.56
CA LEU A 32 7.07 -1.95 6.26
C LEU A 32 6.95 -0.73 5.37
N GLY A 33 5.80 -0.06 5.36
CA GLY A 33 5.66 1.12 4.52
C GLY A 33 6.18 2.40 5.17
N ASP A 34 6.31 2.46 6.49
CA ASP A 34 7.09 3.52 7.16
C ASP A 34 8.56 3.42 6.74
N MET A 35 9.13 2.21 6.76
CA MET A 35 10.49 1.95 6.26
C MET A 35 10.66 2.34 4.79
N LEU A 36 9.64 2.07 3.96
CA LEU A 36 9.68 2.40 2.54
C LEU A 36 9.58 3.90 2.30
N GLU A 37 8.69 4.61 3.00
CA GLU A 37 8.54 6.05 2.92
C GLU A 37 9.81 6.79 3.36
N GLU A 38 10.41 6.36 4.48
CA GLU A 38 11.67 6.91 4.97
C GLU A 38 12.79 6.71 3.94
N GLY A 39 12.99 5.48 3.46
CA GLY A 39 14.04 5.18 2.49
C GLY A 39 13.88 5.91 1.17
N LEU A 40 12.65 6.06 0.66
CA LEU A 40 12.38 6.86 -0.54
C LEU A 40 12.70 8.34 -0.30
N THR A 41 12.25 8.90 0.82
CA THR A 41 12.46 10.31 1.15
C THR A 41 13.94 10.64 1.28
N GLU A 42 14.73 9.79 1.95
CA GLU A 42 16.18 9.97 2.10
C GLU A 42 16.92 9.94 0.76
N ILE A 43 16.62 8.96 -0.10
CA ILE A 43 17.29 8.79 -1.39
C ILE A 43 16.98 9.99 -2.30
N PHE A 44 15.71 10.40 -2.38
CA PHE A 44 15.31 11.51 -3.24
C PHE A 44 15.87 12.85 -2.76
N ALA A 45 15.91 13.08 -1.44
CA ALA A 45 16.57 14.25 -0.84
C ALA A 45 18.06 14.29 -1.20
N LYS A 46 18.76 13.16 -1.11
CA LYS A 46 20.19 13.04 -1.47
C LYS A 46 20.45 13.40 -2.93
N HIS A 47 19.53 13.05 -3.83
CA HIS A 47 19.65 13.32 -5.26
C HIS A 47 19.03 14.66 -5.69
N GLN A 48 18.49 15.46 -4.75
CA GLN A 48 17.82 16.73 -5.02
C GLN A 48 16.68 16.59 -6.05
N VAL A 49 15.99 15.44 -6.03
CA VAL A 49 14.83 15.18 -6.87
C VAL A 49 13.58 15.36 -6.03
N PRO A 50 12.59 16.14 -6.49
CA PRO A 50 11.38 16.36 -5.73
C PRO A 50 10.54 15.08 -5.66
N LEU A 51 10.09 14.77 -4.44
CA LEU A 51 9.26 13.62 -4.12
C LEU A 51 8.15 14.05 -3.17
N THR A 52 6.94 13.60 -3.46
CA THR A 52 5.80 13.69 -2.55
C THR A 52 5.28 12.28 -2.31
N VAL A 53 5.19 11.87 -1.05
CA VAL A 53 4.66 10.56 -0.64
C VAL A 53 3.29 10.76 0.01
N ASN A 54 2.32 9.96 -0.44
CA ASN A 54 1.00 9.85 0.16
C ASN A 54 0.87 8.46 0.81
N ARG A 55 0.45 8.43 2.07
CA ARG A 55 0.31 7.23 2.88
C ARG A 55 -1.10 7.12 3.44
N ALA A 56 -1.66 5.91 3.43
CA ALA A 56 -2.92 5.58 4.09
C ALA A 56 -2.89 4.13 4.60
N GLY A 57 -2.49 3.95 5.87
CA GLY A 57 -2.19 2.63 6.42
C GLY A 57 -1.11 1.95 5.59
N SER A 58 -1.34 0.69 5.18
CA SER A 58 -0.40 -0.06 4.33
C SER A 58 -0.26 0.45 2.89
N MET A 59 -1.16 1.29 2.41
CA MET A 59 -1.11 1.84 1.06
C MET A 59 -0.13 2.99 0.98
N ILE A 60 0.73 2.97 -0.04
CA ILE A 60 1.70 4.02 -0.33
C ILE A 60 1.63 4.38 -1.81
N GLY A 61 1.70 5.68 -2.10
CA GLY A 61 1.84 6.22 -3.44
C GLY A 61 2.85 7.36 -3.41
N PHE A 62 3.67 7.48 -4.45
CA PHE A 62 4.65 8.55 -4.54
C PHE A 62 4.55 9.26 -5.89
N PHE A 63 4.88 10.55 -5.89
CA PHE A 63 4.79 11.43 -7.03
C PHE A 63 6.10 12.20 -7.18
N LEU A 64 6.63 12.22 -8.41
CA LEU A 64 7.83 12.97 -8.78
C LEU A 64 7.48 14.44 -9.04
N ASN A 65 6.95 15.10 -8.01
CA ASN A 65 6.47 16.47 -8.05
C ASN A 65 6.79 17.19 -6.74
N GLU A 66 7.00 18.50 -6.83
CA GLU A 66 7.12 19.38 -5.67
C GLU A 66 5.73 19.69 -5.08
N GLY A 67 5.58 19.45 -3.78
CA GLY A 67 4.37 19.83 -3.04
C GLY A 67 3.23 18.79 -3.10
N PRO A 68 2.23 18.95 -2.22
CA PRO A 68 1.21 17.94 -1.97
C PRO A 68 0.37 17.63 -3.21
N VAL A 69 0.22 16.34 -3.53
CA VAL A 69 -0.64 15.86 -4.62
C VAL A 69 -1.95 15.37 -4.02
N THR A 70 -3.02 16.14 -4.20
CA THR A 70 -4.35 15.88 -3.61
C THR A 70 -5.46 15.73 -4.66
N ASN A 71 -5.13 15.70 -5.95
CA ASN A 71 -6.10 15.60 -7.06
C ASN A 71 -5.60 14.59 -8.13
N PHE A 72 -6.52 14.09 -8.97
CA PHE A 72 -6.28 13.07 -10.00
C PHE A 72 -6.38 13.63 -11.42
#